data_AF-A0A257WWV8-F1
#
_entry.id   AF-A0A257WWV8-F1
#
_cell.length_a   1.000
_cell.length_b   1.000
_cell.length_c   1.000
_cell.angle_alpha   90.00
_cell.angle_beta   90.00
_cell.angle_gamma   90.00
#
_symmetry.space_group_name_H-M   'P 1'
#
loop_
_entity.id
_entity.type
_entity.pdbx_description
1 polymer ?
#
loop_
_entity_poly.entity_id
_entity_poly.type
_entity_poly.pdbx_seq_one_letter_code
_entity_poly.pdbx_strand_id
1 'polypeptide(L)'
;MHSGATRPPSMFQQIGGEVPLRRLVNAFYDIVENHPDGAPVHALHQNGFGVAHLREAQFEFLCGFLGGPRYYAERMGHSNLRQMHAHVAIGQEE
;
A
#
# COMPACT_ATOMS: atom_id res chain seq x y z
N MET A 1 -39.33 -12.22 10.84
CA MET A 1 -38.81 -10.94 10.30
C MET A 1 -37.42 -10.76 10.88
N HIS A 2 -36.39 -11.21 10.15
CA HIS A 2 -35.00 -11.06 10.59
C HIS A 2 -34.58 -9.61 10.27
N SER A 3 -34.42 -8.80 11.32
CA SER A 3 -33.86 -7.46 11.21
C SER A 3 -32.51 -7.54 10.49
N GLY A 4 -32.44 -6.95 9.29
CA GLY A 4 -31.20 -6.86 8.52
C GLY A 4 -30.24 -5.92 9.24
N ALA A 5 -29.26 -6.47 9.95
CA ALA A 5 -28.19 -5.67 10.52
C ALA A 5 -27.37 -5.05 9.38
N THR A 6 -27.29 -3.73 9.34
CA THR A 6 -26.40 -3.00 8.43
C THR A 6 -24.95 -3.31 8.81
N ARG A 7 -24.18 -3.82 7.85
CA ARG A 7 -22.74 -4.03 8.06
C ARG A 7 -22.06 -2.68 8.22
N PRO A 8 -21.12 -2.51 9.18
CA PRO A 8 -20.34 -1.28 9.25
C PRO A 8 -19.56 -1.05 7.95
N PRO A 9 -19.30 0.22 7.58
CA PRO A 9 -18.54 0.55 6.39
C PRO A 9 -17.13 -0.04 6.46
N SER A 10 -16.58 -0.43 5.31
CA SER A 10 -15.19 -0.91 5.24
C SER A 10 -14.20 0.20 5.65
N MET A 11 -12.98 -0.16 6.03
CA MET A 11 -11.95 0.85 6.34
C MET A 11 -11.70 1.78 5.15
N PHE A 12 -11.76 1.24 3.93
CA PHE A 12 -11.68 2.01 2.70
C PHE A 12 -12.77 3.10 2.63
N GLN A 13 -14.01 2.75 2.96
CA GLN A 13 -15.12 3.71 3.03
C GLN A 13 -14.92 4.72 4.17
N GLN A 14 -14.43 4.29 5.34
CA GLN A 14 -14.16 5.16 6.48
C GLN A 14 -13.04 6.19 6.19
N ILE A 15 -12.03 5.81 5.42
CA ILE A 15 -10.96 6.73 4.95
C ILE A 15 -11.49 7.73 3.90
N GLY A 16 -12.61 7.42 3.24
CA GLY A 16 -13.23 8.25 2.19
C GLY A 16 -12.91 7.79 0.76
N GLY A 17 -12.48 6.53 0.58
CA GLY A 17 -12.26 5.91 -0.72
C GLY A 17 -10.90 6.24 -1.35
N GLU A 18 -10.85 6.20 -2.69
CA GLU A 18 -9.59 6.23 -3.45
C GLU A 18 -8.81 7.53 -3.30
N VAL A 19 -9.49 8.68 -3.36
CA VAL A 19 -8.82 9.99 -3.35
C VAL A 19 -8.01 10.22 -2.07
N PRO A 20 -8.57 10.07 -0.85
CA PRO A 20 -7.78 10.20 0.37
C PRO A 20 -6.73 9.10 0.52
N LEU A 21 -7.01 7.86 0.09
CA LEU A 21 -6.03 6.79 0.13
C LEU A 21 -4.84 7.06 -0.80
N ARG A 22 -5.09 7.58 -2.00
CA ARG A 22 -4.07 8.02 -2.96
C ARG A 22 -3.19 9.11 -2.35
N ARG A 23 -3.81 10.09 -1.68
CA ARG A 23 -3.07 11.15 -0.98
C ARG A 23 -2.19 10.61 0.14
N LEU A 24 -2.69 9.64 0.92
CA LEU A 24 -1.91 8.98 1.96
C LEU A 24 -0.69 8.26 1.38
N VAL A 25 -0.88 7.46 0.33
CA VAL A 25 0.23 6.75 -0.33
C VAL A 25 1.23 7.72 -0.97
N ASN A 26 0.74 8.79 -1.60
CA ASN A 26 1.61 9.84 -2.13
C ASN A 26 2.46 10.48 -1.04
N ALA A 27 1.85 10.89 0.06
CA ALA A 27 2.56 11.50 1.19
C ALA A 27 3.63 10.56 1.78
N PHE A 28 3.33 9.25 1.88
CA PHE A 28 4.32 8.26 2.31
C PHE A 28 5.54 8.23 1.38
N TYR A 29 5.33 8.15 0.06
CA TYR A 29 6.46 8.12 -0.87
C TYR A 29 7.16 9.47 -1.03
N ASP A 30 6.46 10.59 -0.87
CA ASP A 30 7.08 11.91 -0.81
C ASP A 30 8.05 12.02 0.38
N ILE A 31 7.70 11.42 1.53
CA ILE A 31 8.61 11.30 2.70
C ILE A 31 9.78 10.38 2.38
N VAL A 32 9.53 9.20 1.79
CA VAL A 32 10.59 8.26 1.39
C VAL A 32 11.60 8.94 0.47
N GLU A 33 11.14 9.69 -0.52
CA GLU A 33 12.01 10.32 -1.52
C GLU A 33 12.78 11.54 -1.00
N ASN A 34 12.17 12.33 -0.09
CA ASN A 34 12.66 13.68 0.21
C ASN A 34 13.06 13.92 1.68
N HIS A 35 12.76 13.02 2.61
CA HIS A 35 13.07 13.18 4.04
C HIS A 35 14.28 12.33 4.45
N PRO A 36 15.18 12.82 5.35
CA PRO A 36 16.29 12.03 5.87
C PRO A 36 15.88 10.66 6.42
N ASP A 37 14.82 10.60 7.23
CA ASP A 37 14.28 9.34 7.78
C ASP A 37 13.78 8.37 6.68
N GLY A 38 13.47 8.88 5.48
CA GLY A 38 13.07 8.09 4.33
C GLY A 38 14.24 7.50 3.55
N ALA A 39 15.45 8.06 3.69
CA ALA A 39 16.60 7.73 2.86
C ALA A 39 17.00 6.23 2.88
N PRO A 40 17.00 5.54 4.05
CA PRO A 40 17.31 4.10 4.07
C PRO A 40 16.29 3.29 3.25
N VAL A 41 15.01 3.63 3.37
CA VAL A 41 13.92 2.97 2.62
C VAL A 41 14.00 3.32 1.13
N HIS A 42 14.34 4.56 0.77
CA HIS A 42 14.51 4.96 -0.63
C HIS A 42 15.64 4.18 -1.30
N ALA A 43 16.78 4.01 -0.63
CA ALA A 43 17.91 3.23 -1.15
C ALA A 43 17.53 1.78 -1.49
N LEU A 44 16.68 1.15 -0.67
CA LEU A 44 16.17 -0.21 -0.96
C LEU A 44 15.33 -0.25 -2.25
N HIS A 45 14.59 0.81 -2.56
CA HIS A 45 13.74 0.87 -3.75
C HIS A 45 14.47 1.22 -5.05
N GLN A 46 15.66 1.84 -4.96
CA GLN A 46 16.47 2.19 -6.14
C GLN A 46 17.01 0.97 -6.90
N ASN A 47 17.10 -0.18 -6.23
CA ASN A 47 17.53 -1.45 -6.84
C ASN A 47 16.37 -2.25 -7.47
N GLY A 48 15.15 -1.72 -7.45
CA GLY A 48 13.93 -2.39 -7.94
C GLY A 48 13.27 -1.68 -9.12
N PHE A 49 11.94 -1.74 -9.18
CA PHE A 49 11.12 -1.12 -10.24
C PHE A 49 10.97 0.41 -10.11
N GLY A 50 11.65 1.03 -9.14
CA GLY A 50 11.57 2.46 -8.85
C GLY A 50 10.33 2.88 -8.06
N VAL A 51 10.43 4.04 -7.40
CA VAL A 51 9.40 4.54 -6.47
C VAL A 51 8.05 4.79 -7.15
N ALA A 52 8.03 5.31 -8.38
CA ALA A 52 6.79 5.57 -9.11
C ALA A 52 5.94 4.30 -9.31
N HIS A 53 6.57 3.17 -9.66
CA HIS A 53 5.87 1.90 -9.81
C HIS A 53 5.30 1.41 -8.46
N LEU A 54 6.10 1.52 -7.40
CA LEU A 54 5.74 1.05 -6.07
C LEU A 54 4.64 1.89 -5.42
N ARG A 55 4.60 3.19 -5.74
CA ARG A 55 3.53 4.12 -5.35
C ARG A 55 2.17 3.64 -5.88
N GLU A 56 2.10 3.24 -7.14
CA GLU A 56 0.86 2.70 -7.71
C GLU A 56 0.53 1.32 -7.11
N ALA A 57 1.53 0.43 -7.05
CA ALA A 57 1.34 -0.92 -6.50
C ALA A 57 0.86 -0.90 -5.04
N GLN A 58 1.38 0.01 -4.21
CA GLN A 58 0.96 0.17 -2.82
C GLN A 58 -0.47 0.69 -2.71
N PHE A 59 -0.86 1.65 -3.57
CA PHE A 59 -2.25 2.13 -3.62
C PHE A 59 -3.21 1.00 -3.99
N GLU A 60 -2.93 0.28 -5.08
CA GLU A 60 -3.78 -0.82 -5.55
C GLU A 60 -3.91 -1.91 -4.49
N PHE A 61 -2.81 -2.22 -3.79
CA PHE A 61 -2.81 -3.19 -2.69
C PHE A 61 -3.70 -2.71 -1.54
N LEU A 62 -3.54 -1.46 -1.09
CA LEU A 62 -4.31 -0.91 0.02
C LEU A 62 -5.80 -0.74 -0.31
N CYS A 63 -6.17 -0.45 -1.56
CA CYS A 63 -7.56 -0.45 -2.00
C CYS A 63 -8.23 -1.78 -1.67
N GLY A 64 -7.64 -2.90 -2.10
CA GLY A 64 -8.19 -4.23 -1.83
C GLY A 64 -8.09 -4.61 -0.36
N PHE A 65 -6.95 -4.35 0.27
CA PHE A 65 -6.69 -4.70 1.67
C PHE A 65 -7.68 -4.03 2.65
N LEU A 66 -8.06 -2.78 2.39
CA LEU A 66 -8.98 -2.00 3.23
C LEU A 66 -10.47 -2.25 2.90
N GLY A 67 -10.76 -3.17 1.98
CA GLY A 67 -12.12 -3.56 1.61
C GLY A 67 -12.77 -2.70 0.52
N GLY A 68 -11.95 -2.10 -0.36
CA GLY A 68 -12.35 -1.46 -1.61
C GLY A 68 -12.09 -2.34 -2.84
N PRO A 69 -11.91 -1.73 -4.04
CA PRO A 69 -11.62 -2.45 -5.28
C PRO A 69 -10.31 -3.27 -5.20
N ARG A 70 -10.27 -4.44 -5.84
CA ARG A 70 -9.17 -5.41 -5.72
C ARG A 70 -8.14 -5.32 -6.85
N TYR A 71 -7.80 -4.10 -7.29
CA TYR A 71 -6.90 -3.83 -8.42
C TYR A 71 -5.62 -4.67 -8.41
N TYR A 72 -4.95 -4.74 -7.25
CA TYR A 72 -3.69 -5.47 -7.13
C TYR A 72 -3.87 -6.97 -7.37
N ALA A 73 -4.91 -7.57 -6.79
CA ALA A 73 -5.16 -9.00 -6.93
C ALA A 73 -5.61 -9.35 -8.36
N GLU A 74 -6.37 -8.48 -9.00
CA GLU A 74 -6.78 -8.62 -10.41
C GLU A 74 -5.57 -8.60 -11.35
N ARG A 75 -4.56 -7.78 -11.04
CA ARG A 75 -3.35 -7.63 -11.85
C ARG A 75 -2.26 -8.67 -11.56
N MET A 76 -2.05 -9.01 -10.28
CA MET A 76 -0.90 -9.79 -9.80
C MET A 76 -1.25 -11.19 -9.27
N GLY A 77 -2.54 -11.52 -9.14
CA GLY A 77 -3.03 -12.83 -8.71
C GLY A 77 -2.95 -13.08 -7.20
N HIS A 78 -1.75 -13.04 -6.63
CA HIS A 78 -1.52 -13.31 -5.19
C HIS A 78 -0.75 -12.20 -4.48
N SER A 79 -1.04 -12.01 -3.18
CA SER A 79 -0.41 -10.98 -2.35
C SER A 79 0.34 -11.60 -1.16
N ASN A 80 1.16 -12.62 -1.40
CA ASN A 80 2.06 -13.13 -0.36
C ASN A 80 3.21 -12.14 -0.14
N LEU A 81 2.95 -11.10 0.65
CA LEU A 81 3.88 -9.98 0.86
C LEU A 81 5.25 -10.46 1.35
N ARG A 82 5.30 -11.46 2.23
CA ARG A 82 6.57 -11.98 2.76
C ARG A 82 7.44 -12.56 1.65
N GLN A 83 6.85 -13.35 0.75
CA GLN A 83 7.57 -13.91 -0.39
C GLN A 83 8.02 -12.81 -1.36
N MET A 84 7.16 -11.82 -1.60
CA MET A 84 7.49 -10.71 -2.49
C MET A 84 8.67 -9.87 -1.99
N HIS A 85 8.79 -9.69 -0.67
CA HIS A 85 9.88 -8.94 -0.05
C HIS A 85 11.10 -9.79 0.30
N ALA A 86 11.10 -11.10 0.01
CA ALA A 86 12.19 -12.00 0.42
C ALA A 86 13.56 -11.67 -0.20
N HIS A 87 13.58 -10.91 -1.31
CA HIS A 87 14.80 -10.46 -1.97
C HIS A 87 15.36 -9.14 -1.41
N VAL A 88 14.64 -8.50 -0.47
CA VAL A 88 15.03 -7.24 0.16
C VAL A 88 15.51 -7.53 1.59
N ALA A 89 16.69 -7.03 1.96
CA ALA A 89 17.22 -7.17 3.32
C ALA A 89 16.53 -6.15 4.27
N ILE A 90 15.34 -6.51 4.75
CA ILE A 90 14.57 -5.69 5.71
C ILE A 90 14.99 -6.08 7.14
N GLY A 91 15.67 -5.18 7.84
CA GLY A 91 16.18 -5.37 9.20
C GLY A 91 15.84 -4.20 10.12
N GLN A 92 16.41 -4.22 11.33
CA GLN A 92 16.47 -3.02 12.17
C GLN A 92 17.52 -2.06 11.61
N GLU A 93 17.36 -0.77 11.87
CA GLU A 93 18.44 0.20 11.66
C GLU A 93 19.57 -0.15 12.65
N GLU A 94 20.80 -0.27 12.15
CA GLU A 94 22.00 -0.52 12.99
C GLU A 94 22.56 0.77 13.59
#